data_AF-A0A6B0CUY8-F1
#
_entry.id   AF-A0A6B0CUY8-F1
#
_cell.length_a   1.000
_cell.length_b   1.000
_cell.length_c   1.000
_cell.angle_alpha   90.00
_cell.angle_beta   90.00
_cell.angle_gamma   90.00
#
_symmetry.space_group_name_H-M   'P 1'
#
loop_
_entity.id
_entity.type
_entity.pdbx_description
1 polymer ?
#
loop_
_entity_poly.entity_id
_entity_poly.type
_entity_poly.pdbx_seq_one_letter_code
_entity_poly.pdbx_strand_id
1 'polypeptide(L)'
;MKERYGTVYKGSQRLIDEESGEVIEVDKLYRKQTSGNFVKAYIVQLISMLDMIGGKKLKIVNYILDNVHLSNNTMIATTREIAKATGTSLQTVITTLKILEE
;
A
#
# COMPACT_ATOMS: atom_id res chain seq x y z
N MET A 1 -5.15 -20.66 -3.01
CA MET A 1 -4.34 -19.53 -2.50
C MET A 1 -3.22 -19.32 -3.51
N LYS A 2 -3.22 -18.19 -4.23
CA LYS A 2 -2.28 -17.91 -5.34
C LYS A 2 -0.83 -17.88 -4.81
N GLU A 3 0.05 -18.61 -5.48
CA GLU A 3 1.50 -18.54 -5.31
C GLU A 3 1.95 -17.08 -5.29
N ARG A 4 2.42 -16.62 -4.13
CA ARG A 4 3.09 -15.34 -4.02
C ARG A 4 4.49 -15.62 -3.50
N TYR A 5 5.44 -14.95 -4.15
CA TYR A 5 6.86 -14.87 -3.79
C TYR A 5 7.71 -16.05 -4.27
N GLY A 6 8.31 -15.89 -5.45
CA GLY A 6 9.35 -16.80 -5.96
C GLY A 6 10.59 -16.71 -5.07
N THR A 7 10.79 -17.72 -4.24
CA THR A 7 12.05 -17.96 -3.53
C THR A 7 13.12 -18.26 -4.57
N VAL A 8 14.22 -17.50 -4.56
CA VAL A 8 15.38 -17.78 -5.43
C VAL A 8 16.37 -18.59 -4.60
N TYR A 9 16.50 -19.88 -4.94
CA TYR A 9 17.56 -20.73 -4.39
C TYR A 9 18.90 -20.31 -5.00
N LYS A 10 19.92 -20.11 -4.17
CA LYS A 10 21.27 -19.72 -4.63
C LYS A 10 22.39 -20.71 -4.25
N GLY A 11 22.05 -21.88 -3.72
CA GLY A 11 23.02 -22.93 -3.37
C GLY A 11 23.38 -22.98 -1.88
N SER A 12 24.24 -23.94 -1.52
CA SER A 12 24.74 -24.13 -0.16
C SER A 12 25.93 -23.20 0.14
N GLN A 13 26.05 -22.79 1.40
CA GLN A 13 27.20 -22.06 1.91
C GLN A 13 27.67 -22.71 3.21
N ARG A 14 28.99 -22.77 3.38
CA ARG A 14 29.62 -23.16 4.64
C ARG A 14 29.84 -21.92 5.50
N LEU A 15 29.33 -21.94 6.72
CA LEU A 15 29.53 -20.94 7.76
C LEU A 15 30.38 -21.56 8.87
N ILE A 16 31.15 -20.74 9.57
CA ILE A 16 31.88 -21.17 10.76
C ILE A 16 31.20 -20.51 11.94
N ASP A 17 30.77 -21.32 12.90
CA ASP A 17 30.26 -20.83 14.18
C ASP A 17 31.43 -20.29 14.99
N GLU A 18 31.40 -19.00 15.34
CA GLU A 18 32.55 -18.32 15.95
C GLU A 18 32.80 -18.76 17.40
N GLU A 19 31.79 -19.29 18.09
CA GLU A 19 31.93 -19.72 19.48
C GLU A 19 32.44 -21.17 19.59
N SER A 20 31.95 -22.05 18.73
CA SER A 20 32.29 -23.49 18.75
C SER A 20 33.36 -23.89 17.73
N GLY A 21 33.60 -23.07 16.71
CA GLY A 21 34.50 -23.37 15.59
C GLY A 21 33.93 -24.39 14.60
N GLU A 22 32.68 -24.82 14.77
CA GLU A 22 32.05 -25.82 13.91
C GLU A 22 31.71 -25.26 12.52
N VAL A 23 31.93 -26.07 11.48
CA VAL A 23 31.56 -25.71 10.11
C VAL A 23 30.15 -26.18 9.82
N ILE A 24 29.22 -25.24 9.67
CA ILE A 24 27.80 -25.49 9.42
C ILE A 24 27.54 -25.26 7.93
N GLU A 25 27.00 -26.29 7.24
CA GLU A 25 26.52 -26.14 5.88
C GLU A 25 25.05 -25.72 5.88
N VAL A 26 24.75 -24.59 5.23
CA VAL A 26 23.40 -24.03 5.18
C VAL A 26 22.98 -23.76 3.74
N ASP A 27 21.72 -24.05 3.43
CA ASP A 27 21.11 -23.65 2.16
C ASP A 27 20.67 -22.19 2.20
N LYS A 28 21.16 -21.38 1.24
CA LYS A 28 20.80 -19.96 1.16
C LYS A 28 19.54 -19.75 0.31
N LEU A 29 18.47 -19.37 0.99
CA LEU A 29 17.20 -18.98 0.39
C LEU A 29 17.03 -17.46 0.45
N TYR A 30 17.06 -16.79 -0.70
CA TYR A 30 16.70 -15.38 -0.78
C TYR A 30 15.25 -15.25 -1.22
N ARG A 31 14.41 -14.68 -0.35
CA ARG A 31 13.10 -14.19 -0.76
C ARG A 31 13.30 -12.85 -1.47
N LYS A 32 12.87 -12.74 -2.72
CA LYS A 32 12.80 -11.46 -3.41
C LYS A 32 11.76 -10.60 -2.68
N GLN A 33 12.19 -9.77 -1.73
CA GLN A 33 11.37 -8.66 -1.27
C GLN A 33 11.28 -7.68 -2.44
N THR A 34 10.14 -7.63 -3.11
CA THR A 34 9.80 -6.46 -3.93
C THR A 34 9.67 -5.30 -2.95
N SER A 35 10.71 -4.45 -2.89
CA SER A 35 10.70 -3.12 -2.26
C SER A 35 9.87 -3.08 -0.96
N GLY A 36 10.33 -3.81 0.05
CA GLY A 36 9.68 -3.87 1.36
C GLY A 36 9.81 -2.53 2.07
N ASN A 37 8.87 -1.61 1.83
CA ASN A 37 8.48 -0.51 2.73
C ASN A 37 7.27 0.29 2.26
N PHE A 38 6.77 0.08 1.04
CA PHE A 38 5.59 0.79 0.55
C PHE A 38 4.38 0.54 1.46
N VAL A 39 3.96 -0.72 1.62
CA VAL A 39 2.70 -1.08 2.30
C VAL A 39 2.62 -0.60 3.76
N LYS A 40 3.71 -0.67 4.54
CA LYS A 40 3.69 -0.28 5.96
C LYS A 40 3.61 1.24 6.16
N ALA A 41 4.26 2.03 5.30
CA ALA A 41 4.17 3.49 5.34
C ALA A 41 2.73 3.96 5.03
N TYR A 42 2.05 3.29 4.07
CA TYR A 42 0.64 3.61 3.78
C TYR A 42 -0.31 3.25 4.92
N ILE A 43 -0.05 2.22 5.73
CA ILE A 43 -1.03 1.85 6.78
C ILE A 43 -1.16 2.97 7.82
N VAL A 44 -0.06 3.58 8.26
CA VAL A 44 -0.11 4.72 9.20
C VAL A 44 -0.77 5.94 8.53
N GLN A 45 -0.39 6.26 7.29
CA GLN A 45 -0.99 7.38 6.55
C GLN A 45 -2.50 7.15 6.28
N LEU A 46 -2.89 5.91 5.97
CA LEU A 46 -4.25 5.48 5.72
C LEU A 46 -5.07 5.55 7.00
N ILE A 47 -4.53 5.11 8.14
CA ILE A 47 -5.20 5.23 9.45
C ILE A 47 -5.40 6.72 9.81
N SER A 48 -4.39 7.56 9.63
CA SER A 48 -4.52 9.01 9.84
C SER A 48 -5.56 9.65 8.90
N MET A 49 -5.61 9.21 7.64
CA MET A 49 -6.64 9.63 6.69
C MET A 49 -8.04 9.16 7.13
N LEU A 50 -8.18 7.92 7.61
CA LEU A 50 -9.46 7.38 8.10
C LEU A 50 -9.96 8.14 9.35
N ASP A 51 -9.06 8.50 10.26
CA ASP A 51 -9.38 9.30 11.46
C ASP A 51 -9.81 10.74 11.08
N MET A 52 -9.20 11.33 10.06
CA MET A 52 -9.52 12.68 9.58
C MET A 52 -10.79 12.73 8.70
N ILE A 53 -11.17 11.59 8.13
CA ILE A 53 -12.20 11.46 7.08
C ILE A 53 -13.35 10.61 7.62
N GLY A 54 -14.02 11.09 8.68
CA GLY A 54 -15.29 10.54 9.13
C GLY A 54 -16.49 10.96 8.26
N GLY A 55 -17.52 10.11 8.20
CA GLY A 55 -18.83 10.47 7.62
C GLY A 55 -18.85 10.59 6.09
N LYS A 56 -19.37 11.70 5.56
CA LYS A 56 -19.56 11.89 4.10
C LYS A 56 -18.24 11.97 3.32
N LYS A 57 -17.13 12.35 3.98
CA LYS A 57 -15.81 12.42 3.35
C LYS A 57 -15.26 11.03 3.02
N LEU A 58 -15.60 10.01 3.82
CA LEU A 58 -15.11 8.64 3.60
C LEU A 58 -15.67 8.05 2.30
N LYS A 59 -16.93 8.38 1.99
CA LYS A 59 -17.56 8.00 0.72
C LYS A 59 -16.80 8.53 -0.48
N ILE A 60 -16.19 9.71 -0.35
CA ILE A 60 -15.43 10.37 -1.42
C ILE A 60 -14.06 9.71 -1.58
N VAL A 61 -13.38 9.38 -0.47
CA VAL A 61 -12.11 8.63 -0.52
C VAL A 61 -12.30 7.25 -1.13
N ASN A 62 -13.33 6.52 -0.71
CA ASN A 62 -13.65 5.20 -1.27
C ASN A 62 -13.92 5.29 -2.77
N TYR A 63 -14.69 6.31 -3.20
CA TYR A 63 -14.91 6.54 -4.63
C TYR A 63 -13.60 6.75 -5.40
N ILE A 64 -12.63 7.49 -4.84
CA ILE A 64 -11.31 7.66 -5.48
C ILE A 64 -10.61 6.31 -5.59
N LEU A 65 -10.51 5.56 -4.50
CA LEU A 65 -9.83 4.25 -4.48
C LEU A 65 -10.45 3.23 -5.45
N ASP A 66 -11.78 3.24 -5.60
CA ASP A 66 -12.49 2.34 -6.51
C ASP A 66 -12.29 2.70 -7.99
N ASN A 67 -11.92 3.95 -8.29
CA ASN A 67 -11.81 4.47 -9.66
C ASN A 67 -10.37 4.83 -10.07
N VAL A 68 -9.37 4.58 -9.21
CA VAL A 68 -7.96 4.78 -9.54
C VAL A 68 -7.44 3.65 -10.42
N HIS A 69 -6.80 4.02 -11.53
CA HIS A 69 -6.03 3.10 -12.34
C HIS A 69 -4.73 2.73 -11.62
N LEU A 70 -4.67 1.52 -11.05
CA LEU A 70 -3.51 1.07 -10.26
C LEU A 70 -2.18 1.04 -11.03
N SER A 71 -2.21 0.94 -12.36
CA SER A 71 -1.01 0.92 -13.21
C SER A 71 -0.25 2.24 -13.23
N ASN A 72 -0.94 3.37 -13.03
CA ASN A 72 -0.36 4.72 -13.09
C ASN A 72 -0.87 5.65 -11.98
N ASN A 73 -1.65 5.13 -11.04
CA ASN A 73 -2.21 5.84 -9.89
C ASN A 73 -2.99 7.11 -10.28
N THR A 74 -3.77 7.08 -11.37
CA THR A 74 -4.58 8.22 -11.81
C THR A 74 -6.07 7.93 -11.76
N MET A 75 -6.85 8.99 -11.48
CA MET A 75 -8.30 9.02 -11.63
C MET A 75 -8.65 10.34 -12.32
N ILE A 76 -9.50 10.30 -13.35
CA ILE A 76 -9.99 11.48 -14.05
C ILE A 76 -11.49 11.58 -13.79
N ALA A 77 -11.89 12.59 -13.01
CA ALA A 77 -13.29 12.90 -12.74
C ALA A 77 -13.44 14.37 -12.35
N THR A 78 -14.60 14.95 -12.64
CA THR A 78 -14.98 16.28 -12.18
C THR A 78 -15.56 16.25 -10.76
N THR A 79 -15.47 17.37 -10.04
CA THR A 79 -16.07 17.47 -8.70
C THR A 79 -17.58 17.25 -8.68
N ARG A 80 -18.28 17.52 -9.80
CA ARG A 80 -19.73 17.25 -9.94
C ARG A 80 -20.04 15.77 -10.09
N GLU A 81 -19.24 15.04 -10.87
CA GLU A 81 -19.40 13.59 -11.03
C GLU A 81 -19.18 12.88 -9.70
N ILE A 82 -18.13 13.26 -8.96
CA ILE A 82 -17.84 12.73 -7.62
C ILE A 82 -19.00 13.04 -6.66
N ALA A 83 -19.53 14.27 -6.66
CA ALA A 83 -20.65 14.65 -5.79
C ALA A 83 -21.91 13.81 -6.09
N LYS A 84 -22.23 13.61 -7.37
CA LYS A 84 -23.37 12.79 -7.81
C LYS A 84 -23.18 11.32 -7.43
N ALA A 85 -22.00 10.76 -7.68
CA ALA A 85 -21.72 9.35 -7.39
C ALA A 85 -21.71 9.03 -5.89
N THR A 86 -21.26 9.98 -5.06
CA THR A 86 -21.14 9.79 -3.61
C THR A 86 -22.39 10.23 -2.83
N GLY A 87 -23.34 10.91 -3.48
CA GLY A 87 -24.52 11.50 -2.82
C GLY A 87 -24.14 12.60 -1.82
N THR A 88 -23.08 13.36 -2.11
CA THR A 88 -22.56 14.42 -1.25
C THR A 88 -22.66 15.79 -1.93
N SER A 89 -22.46 16.87 -1.18
CA SER A 89 -22.46 18.21 -1.78
C SER A 89 -21.12 18.49 -2.46
N LEU A 90 -21.13 19.36 -3.47
CA LEU A 90 -19.92 19.88 -4.11
C LEU A 90 -18.92 20.45 -3.08
N GLN A 91 -19.42 21.15 -2.07
CA GLN A 91 -18.59 21.68 -1.00
C GLN A 91 -17.86 20.58 -0.23
N THR A 92 -18.54 19.47 0.10
CA THR A 92 -17.90 18.33 0.78
C THR A 92 -16.82 17.70 -0.10
N VAL A 93 -17.05 17.57 -1.41
CA VAL A 93 -16.03 17.10 -2.37
C VAL A 93 -14.81 18.01 -2.39
N ILE A 94 -15.01 19.32 -2.58
CA ILE A 94 -13.92 20.29 -2.63
C ILE A 94 -13.11 20.29 -1.33
N THR A 95 -13.78 20.32 -0.17
CA THR A 95 -13.09 20.28 1.12
C THR A 95 -12.34 18.98 1.33
N THR A 96 -12.88 17.84 0.89
CA THR A 96 -12.18 16.55 1.01
C THR A 96 -10.95 16.50 0.11
N LEU A 97 -11.05 16.97 -1.14
CA LEU A 97 -9.91 17.00 -2.06
C LEU A 97 -8.78 17.92 -1.55
N LYS A 98 -9.12 19.09 -0.98
CA LYS A 98 -8.13 19.98 -0.35
C LYS A 98 -7.43 19.34 0.84
N ILE A 99 -8.17 18.59 1.66
CA ILE A 99 -7.60 17.86 2.80
C ILE A 99 -6.63 16.75 2.36
N LEU A 100 -6.88 16.15 1.19
CA LEU A 100 -6.00 15.12 0.62
C LEU A 100 -4.78 15.71 -0.12
N GLU A 101 -4.80 17.01 -0.42
CA GLU A 101 -3.70 17.74 -1.08
C GLU A 101 -2.64 18.20 -0.08
N GLU A 102 -3.03 18.45 1.18
CA GLU A 102 -2.13 18.76 2.31
C GLU A 102 -1.30 17.54 2.76
#